data_AF-A0A3C1XEH8-F1
#
_entry.id   AF-A0A3C1XEH8-F1
#
_cell.length_a   1.000
_cell.length_b   1.000
_cell.length_c   1.000
_cell.angle_alpha   90.00
_cell.angle_beta   90.00
_cell.angle_gamma   90.00
#
_symmetry.space_group_name_H-M   'P 1'
#
loop_
_entity.id
_entity.type
_entity.pdbx_description
1 polymer ?
#
loop_
_entity_poly.entity_id
_entity_poly.type
_entity_poly.pdbx_seq_one_letter_code
_entity_poly.pdbx_strand_id
1 'polypeptide(L)'
;VANLVTQVATAWKKRGNNPFELQVLAPMYKGMAGINTLNALLQELFNPLEGRQEFNYQDVHFRQADKVLHLVNDAECNVFNGDLGVIVKLVPAKHTESKQDEIVMDFDGQEVTYPRAEWYKITLAYAMSIHKSQGSEFSTVVVPMVSSYSRMLERNLLYTAITRAKQSLILIGEQRAFAQAVQKESANRKTYLIERFSGKSEVLDKQPKPQMELVTAEKKESSTVEEISLFSEEDISENLVKEPFLTTALIASGDFDPLIGLTEEDFLIFK
;
A
#
# COMPACT_ATOMS: atom_id res chain seq x y z
N VAL A 1 13.08 5.35 -20.62
CA VAL A 1 11.72 5.26 -20.02
C VAL A 1 11.25 6.58 -19.42
N ALA A 2 12.07 7.29 -18.62
CA ALA A 2 11.72 8.64 -18.15
C ALA A 2 11.17 9.56 -19.26
N ASN A 3 11.87 9.66 -20.40
CA ASN A 3 11.40 10.44 -21.55
C ASN A 3 10.01 10.01 -22.07
N LEU A 4 9.70 8.71 -22.07
CA LEU A 4 8.40 8.20 -22.52
C LEU A 4 7.30 8.57 -21.53
N VAL A 5 7.59 8.48 -20.22
CA VAL A 5 6.68 8.95 -19.17
C VAL A 5 6.41 10.44 -19.33
N THR A 6 7.44 11.25 -19.56
CA THR A 6 7.30 12.69 -19.84
C THR A 6 6.48 12.95 -21.10
N GLN A 7 6.65 12.16 -22.17
CA GLN A 7 5.84 12.28 -23.39
C GLN A 7 4.36 12.01 -23.12
N VAL A 8 4.04 10.95 -22.38
CA VAL A 8 2.67 10.62 -21.98
C VAL A 8 2.08 11.75 -21.12
N ALA A 9 2.82 12.22 -20.12
CA ALA A 9 2.40 13.32 -19.27
C ALA A 9 2.24 14.64 -20.06
N THR A 10 3.06 14.88 -21.08
CA THR A 10 2.94 16.05 -21.96
C THR A 10 1.68 15.96 -22.82
N ALA A 11 1.40 14.79 -23.38
CA ALA A 11 0.17 14.54 -24.13
C ALA A 11 -1.07 14.69 -23.23
N TRP A 12 -0.99 14.24 -21.97
CA TRP A 12 -2.02 14.43 -20.96
C TRP A 12 -2.29 15.92 -20.70
N LYS A 13 -1.24 16.70 -20.42
CA LYS A 13 -1.33 18.15 -20.21
C LYS A 13 -1.94 18.86 -21.43
N LYS A 14 -1.51 18.50 -22.64
CA LYS A 14 -2.03 19.10 -23.90
C LYS A 14 -3.52 18.85 -24.14
N ARG A 15 -4.07 17.77 -23.59
CA ARG A 15 -5.52 17.47 -23.68
C ARG A 15 -6.36 18.30 -22.68
N GLY A 16 -5.71 19.08 -21.81
CA GLY A 16 -6.41 19.86 -20.78
C GLY A 16 -6.87 19.03 -19.58
N ASN A 17 -6.38 17.80 -19.45
CA ASN A 17 -6.76 16.93 -18.35
C ASN A 17 -6.12 17.41 -17.03
N ASN A 18 -6.79 17.09 -15.92
CA ASN A 18 -6.29 17.40 -14.58
C ASN A 18 -4.97 16.64 -14.32
N PRO A 19 -3.85 17.30 -13.95
CA PRO A 19 -2.60 16.64 -13.60
C PRO A 19 -2.72 15.64 -12.43
N PHE A 20 -3.66 15.87 -11.49
CA PHE A 20 -3.83 15.04 -10.31
C PHE A 20 -4.43 13.65 -10.62
N GLU A 21 -5.11 13.52 -11.77
CA GLU A 21 -5.75 12.28 -12.23
C GLU A 21 -4.79 11.29 -12.90
N LEU A 22 -3.62 11.76 -13.33
CA LEU A 22 -2.55 10.93 -13.87
C LEU A 22 -1.60 10.55 -12.75
N GLN A 23 -1.50 9.26 -12.43
CA GLN A 23 -0.56 8.77 -11.43
C GLN A 23 0.52 7.91 -12.07
N VAL A 24 1.79 8.21 -11.74
CA VAL A 24 2.89 7.32 -12.09
C VAL A 24 3.21 6.41 -10.90
N LEU A 25 3.21 5.09 -11.13
CA LEU A 25 3.53 4.09 -10.13
C LEU A 25 4.80 3.34 -10.51
N ALA A 26 5.80 3.37 -9.64
CA ALA A 26 7.07 2.69 -9.87
C ALA A 26 7.46 1.84 -8.64
N PRO A 27 8.13 0.69 -8.83
CA PRO A 27 8.52 -0.17 -7.71
C PRO A 27 9.72 0.38 -6.92
N MET A 28 10.55 1.23 -7.51
CA MET A 28 11.82 1.70 -6.93
C MET A 28 11.90 3.22 -6.80
N TYR A 29 12.52 3.69 -5.71
CA TYR A 29 12.76 5.13 -5.48
C TYR A 29 13.94 5.68 -6.28
N LYS A 30 15.05 4.94 -6.33
CA LYS A 30 16.29 5.36 -6.99
C LYS A 30 16.38 4.83 -8.43
N GLY A 31 17.22 5.47 -9.24
CA GLY A 31 17.52 5.10 -10.63
C GLY A 31 16.89 6.04 -11.66
N MET A 32 17.23 5.85 -12.94
CA MET A 32 16.78 6.74 -14.03
C MET A 32 15.26 6.74 -14.23
N ALA A 33 14.59 5.65 -13.89
CA ALA A 33 13.12 5.56 -13.89
C ALA A 33 12.53 5.57 -12.48
N GLY A 34 13.35 5.82 -11.45
CA GLY A 34 12.92 5.80 -10.05
C GLY A 34 12.02 6.97 -9.71
N ILE A 35 11.25 6.81 -8.63
CA ILE A 35 10.26 7.78 -8.16
C ILE A 35 10.85 9.19 -8.02
N ASN A 36 12.05 9.34 -7.46
CA ASN A 36 12.65 10.66 -7.21
C ASN A 36 12.88 11.42 -8.54
N THR A 37 13.48 10.74 -9.51
CA THR A 37 13.75 11.30 -10.84
C THR A 37 12.44 11.63 -11.57
N LEU A 38 11.46 10.74 -11.49
CA LEU A 38 10.16 10.95 -12.12
C LEU A 38 9.39 12.11 -11.47
N ASN A 39 9.42 12.25 -10.15
CA ASN A 39 8.82 13.37 -9.45
C ASN A 39 9.39 14.71 -9.91
N ALA A 40 10.72 14.84 -9.98
CA ALA A 40 11.36 16.07 -10.46
C ALA A 40 10.95 16.39 -11.91
N LEU A 41 10.98 15.41 -12.82
CA LEU A 41 10.60 15.61 -14.22
C LEU A 41 9.13 15.98 -14.40
N LEU A 42 8.24 15.36 -13.62
CA LEU A 42 6.80 15.62 -13.67
C LEU A 42 6.44 16.95 -13.01
N GLN A 43 7.13 17.33 -11.93
CA GLN A 43 7.00 18.65 -11.33
C GLN A 43 7.37 19.74 -12.34
N GLU A 44 8.51 19.64 -13.02
CA GLU A 44 8.88 20.61 -14.06
C GLU A 44 7.85 20.70 -15.19
N LEU A 45 7.21 19.58 -15.53
CA LEU A 45 6.21 19.55 -16.59
C LEU A 45 4.86 20.13 -16.15
N PHE A 46 4.37 19.75 -14.98
CA PHE A 46 3.03 20.11 -14.49
C PHE A 46 3.02 21.41 -13.69
N ASN A 47 4.10 21.70 -12.97
CA ASN A 47 4.25 22.83 -12.07
C ASN A 47 5.65 23.51 -12.21
N PRO A 48 5.95 24.09 -13.40
CA PRO A 48 7.23 24.76 -13.64
C PRO A 48 7.42 25.97 -12.70
N LEU A 49 8.67 26.30 -12.35
CA LEU A 49 8.96 27.36 -11.39
C LEU A 49 8.47 28.74 -11.86
N GLU A 50 8.72 29.11 -13.11
CA GLU A 50 8.28 30.38 -13.74
C GLU A 50 8.55 31.64 -12.88
N GLY A 51 9.68 31.67 -12.16
CA GLY A 51 10.07 32.79 -11.29
C GLY A 51 9.28 32.89 -9.98
N ARG A 52 8.43 31.90 -9.68
CA ARG A 52 7.75 31.77 -8.39
C ARG A 52 8.73 31.35 -7.29
N GLN A 53 8.26 31.44 -6.05
CA GLN A 53 9.00 30.97 -4.90
C GLN A 53 9.02 29.44 -4.85
N GLU A 54 10.15 28.88 -4.46
CA GLU A 54 10.28 27.46 -4.09
C GLU A 54 11.02 27.32 -2.76
N PHE A 55 10.72 26.24 -2.05
CA PHE A 55 11.42 25.85 -0.85
C PHE A 55 12.21 24.57 -1.08
N ASN A 56 13.49 24.61 -0.72
CA ASN A 56 14.41 23.49 -0.90
C ASN A 56 14.51 22.70 0.40
N TYR A 57 14.33 21.38 0.31
CA TYR A 57 14.48 20.46 1.42
C TYR A 57 15.13 19.16 0.95
N GLN A 58 16.36 18.92 1.39
CA GLN A 58 17.18 17.81 0.90
C GLN A 58 17.26 17.88 -0.64
N ASP A 59 16.85 16.82 -1.34
CA ASP A 59 16.84 16.72 -2.81
C ASP A 59 15.47 17.08 -3.42
N VAL A 60 14.54 17.64 -2.64
CA VAL A 60 13.19 17.98 -3.07
C VAL A 60 12.99 19.48 -3.08
N HIS A 61 12.35 19.97 -4.14
CA HIS A 61 11.91 21.34 -4.28
C HIS A 61 10.40 21.37 -4.11
N PHE A 62 9.89 22.19 -3.20
CA PHE A 62 8.45 22.37 -2.97
C PHE A 62 8.00 23.70 -3.55
N ARG A 63 6.90 23.65 -4.30
CA ARG A 63 6.25 24.75 -5.00
C ARG A 63 4.78 24.78 -4.64
N GLN A 64 4.20 25.97 -4.70
CA GLN A 64 2.75 26.10 -4.60
C GLN A 64 2.06 25.28 -5.71
N ALA A 65 0.97 24.61 -5.37
CA ALA A 65 0.21 23.67 -6.19
C ALA A 65 0.88 22.31 -6.48
N ASP A 66 1.97 21.97 -5.78
CA ASP A 66 2.54 20.63 -5.88
C ASP A 66 1.63 19.56 -5.28
N LYS A 67 1.58 18.40 -5.95
CA LYS A 67 0.98 17.18 -5.43
C LYS A 67 1.96 16.53 -4.45
N VAL A 68 1.53 16.32 -3.22
CA VAL A 68 2.36 15.80 -2.12
C VAL A 68 1.76 14.55 -1.49
N LEU A 69 2.62 13.77 -0.82
CA LEU A 69 2.29 12.56 -0.08
C LEU A 69 2.78 12.73 1.35
N HIS A 70 1.92 12.44 2.32
CA HIS A 70 2.28 12.40 3.73
C HIS A 70 2.85 11.02 4.10
N LEU A 71 3.96 10.98 4.85
CA LEU A 71 4.79 9.80 5.08
C LEU A 71 4.67 9.21 6.49
N VAL A 72 4.12 9.96 7.43
CA VAL A 72 4.02 9.61 8.86
C VAL A 72 2.57 9.80 9.31
N ASN A 73 2.07 9.04 10.28
CA ASN A 73 0.73 9.31 10.81
C ASN A 73 0.78 10.51 11.74
N ASP A 74 -0.15 11.44 11.59
CA ASP A 74 -0.34 12.62 12.41
C ASP A 74 -1.79 12.66 12.92
N ALA A 75 -1.99 12.13 14.13
CA ALA A 75 -3.33 12.00 14.70
C ALA A 75 -3.93 13.35 15.12
N GLU A 76 -3.09 14.35 15.44
CA GLU A 76 -3.56 15.68 15.84
C GLU A 76 -4.17 16.41 14.64
N CYS A 77 -3.52 16.27 13.48
CA CYS A 77 -3.98 16.87 12.24
C CYS A 77 -4.96 15.96 11.48
N ASN A 78 -5.24 14.74 11.95
CA ASN A 78 -6.04 13.74 11.24
C ASN A 78 -5.52 13.43 9.81
N VAL A 79 -4.19 13.45 9.63
CA VAL A 79 -3.52 13.13 8.36
C VAL A 79 -2.72 11.85 8.53
N PHE A 80 -2.93 10.86 7.66
CA PHE A 80 -2.31 9.55 7.75
C PHE A 80 -1.23 9.33 6.68
N ASN A 81 -0.39 8.34 6.92
CA ASN A 81 0.65 7.93 5.99
C ASN A 81 0.03 7.33 4.73
N GLY A 82 0.29 7.97 3.60
CA GLY A 82 -0.32 7.60 2.32
C GLY A 82 -1.29 8.66 1.80
N ASP A 83 -1.67 9.63 2.63
CA ASP A 83 -2.61 10.67 2.22
C ASP A 83 -1.96 11.62 1.21
N LEU A 84 -2.74 11.92 0.17
CA LEU A 84 -2.37 12.84 -0.90
C LEU A 84 -2.90 14.23 -0.54
N GLY A 85 -2.03 15.23 -0.72
CA GLY A 85 -2.40 16.62 -0.50
C GLY A 85 -1.90 17.52 -1.61
N VAL A 86 -2.23 18.80 -1.48
CA VAL A 86 -1.77 19.87 -2.36
C VAL A 86 -1.13 20.99 -1.55
N ILE A 87 0.02 21.49 -1.98
CA ILE A 87 0.61 22.68 -1.34
C ILE A 87 -0.22 23.91 -1.71
N VAL A 88 -0.88 24.52 -0.73
CA VAL A 88 -1.67 25.74 -0.92
C VAL A 88 -0.80 26.99 -0.85
N LYS A 89 0.18 27.00 0.07
CA LYS A 89 1.01 28.19 0.32
C LYS A 89 2.40 27.85 0.85
N LEU A 90 3.38 28.66 0.45
CA LEU A 90 4.73 28.67 1.01
C LEU A 90 4.92 29.97 1.79
N VAL A 91 5.17 29.89 3.09
CA VAL A 91 5.29 31.05 3.98
C VAL A 91 6.75 31.19 4.43
N PRO A 92 7.50 32.20 3.94
CA PRO A 92 8.89 32.41 4.37
C PRO A 92 9.00 32.76 5.85
N ALA A 93 10.12 32.38 6.46
CA ALA A 93 10.45 32.68 7.87
C ALA A 93 10.26 34.14 8.31
N LYS A 94 10.30 35.10 7.38
CA LYS A 94 10.06 36.53 7.66
C LYS A 94 8.61 36.83 8.06
N HIS A 95 7.69 35.94 7.72
CA HIS A 95 6.24 36.12 7.88
C HIS A 95 5.64 35.12 8.87
N THR A 96 6.45 34.33 9.57
CA THR A 96 6.02 33.34 10.56
C THR A 96 6.45 33.75 11.96
N GLU A 97 5.63 33.43 12.96
CA GLU A 97 5.97 33.67 14.37
C GLU A 97 7.12 32.78 14.83
N SER A 98 7.21 31.56 14.26
CA SER A 98 8.26 30.58 14.50
C SER A 98 9.64 31.01 13.96
N LYS A 99 9.70 32.04 13.10
CA LYS A 99 10.88 32.45 12.33
C LYS A 99 11.47 31.31 11.48
N GLN A 100 10.63 30.36 11.08
CA GLN A 100 10.99 29.25 10.19
C GLN A 100 10.10 29.28 8.94
N ASP A 101 10.59 28.73 7.84
CA ASP A 101 9.77 28.52 6.66
C ASP A 101 8.66 27.50 6.97
N GLU A 102 7.43 27.80 6.56
CA GLU A 102 6.26 26.95 6.78
C GLU A 102 5.59 26.62 5.44
N ILE A 103 5.11 25.39 5.31
CA ILE A 103 4.33 24.94 4.15
C ILE A 103 2.91 24.68 4.63
N VAL A 104 1.93 25.33 3.98
CA VAL A 104 0.51 25.07 4.19
C VAL A 104 0.04 24.12 3.10
N MET A 105 -0.53 23.00 3.50
CA MET A 105 -1.03 21.96 2.59
C MET A 105 -2.49 21.67 2.90
N ASP A 106 -3.24 21.38 1.84
CA ASP A 106 -4.62 20.92 1.94
C ASP A 106 -4.66 19.39 1.72
N PHE A 107 -5.21 18.69 2.71
CA PHE A 107 -5.53 17.27 2.66
C PHE A 107 -7.05 17.13 2.69
N ASP A 108 -7.65 16.95 1.51
CA ASP A 108 -9.10 16.74 1.34
C ASP A 108 -9.99 17.80 2.04
N GLY A 109 -9.60 19.09 1.92
CA GLY A 109 -10.30 20.23 2.51
C GLY A 109 -9.79 20.63 3.90
N GLN A 110 -8.87 19.86 4.49
CA GLN A 110 -8.22 20.19 5.75
C GLN A 110 -6.85 20.84 5.51
N GLU A 111 -6.76 22.13 5.79
CA GLU A 111 -5.48 22.86 5.75
C GLU A 111 -4.64 22.58 7.00
N VAL A 112 -3.42 22.09 6.79
CA VAL A 112 -2.44 21.80 7.84
C VAL A 112 -1.14 22.53 7.52
N THR A 113 -0.56 23.20 8.53
CA THR A 113 0.69 23.94 8.40
C THR A 113 1.84 23.17 9.02
N TYR A 114 2.90 22.95 8.23
CA TYR A 114 4.08 22.24 8.70
C TYR A 114 5.30 23.17 8.74
N PRO A 115 5.92 23.34 9.92
CA PRO A 115 7.18 24.06 10.02
C PRO A 115 8.31 23.24 9.38
N ARG A 116 9.40 23.92 9.01
CA ARG A 116 10.57 23.31 8.35
C ARG A 116 11.12 22.06 9.03
N ALA A 117 11.05 21.99 10.36
CA ALA A 117 11.48 20.82 11.13
C ALA A 117 10.68 19.54 10.82
N GLU A 118 9.47 19.67 10.29
CA GLU A 118 8.55 18.56 10.01
C GLU A 118 8.46 18.19 8.53
N TRP A 119 9.19 18.87 7.65
CA TRP A 119 9.13 18.60 6.21
C TRP A 119 9.60 17.19 5.83
N TYR A 120 10.29 16.46 6.72
CA TYR A 120 10.60 15.03 6.54
C TYR A 120 9.36 14.14 6.46
N LYS A 121 8.20 14.61 6.95
CA LYS A 121 6.92 13.93 6.84
C LYS A 121 6.33 14.00 5.43
N ILE A 122 6.91 14.77 4.51
CA ILE A 122 6.28 15.15 3.25
C ILE A 122 7.20 14.84 2.08
N THR A 123 6.64 14.37 0.96
CA THR A 123 7.35 14.22 -0.30
C THR A 123 6.46 14.52 -1.49
N LEU A 124 7.03 14.68 -2.69
CA LEU A 124 6.26 14.85 -3.92
C LEU A 124 5.57 13.53 -4.32
N ALA A 125 4.40 13.65 -4.95
CA ALA A 125 3.52 12.51 -5.23
C ALA A 125 3.06 12.40 -6.69
N TYR A 126 3.70 13.11 -7.63
CA TYR A 126 3.46 12.91 -9.07
C TYR A 126 3.79 11.47 -9.50
N ALA A 127 4.84 10.91 -8.91
CA ALA A 127 5.18 9.50 -8.92
C ALA A 127 5.19 8.99 -7.48
N MET A 128 4.70 7.77 -7.27
CA MET A 128 4.75 7.11 -5.96
C MET A 128 5.03 5.62 -6.10
N SER A 129 5.33 4.96 -4.98
CA SER A 129 5.55 3.52 -5.01
C SER A 129 4.23 2.77 -5.10
N ILE A 130 4.25 1.60 -5.76
CA ILE A 130 3.06 0.74 -5.88
C ILE A 130 2.53 0.37 -4.48
N HIS A 131 3.42 0.10 -3.51
CA HIS A 131 3.04 -0.18 -2.13
C HIS A 131 2.35 1.01 -1.44
N LYS A 132 2.80 2.24 -1.72
CA LYS A 132 2.19 3.46 -1.16
C LYS A 132 0.88 3.85 -1.83
N SER A 133 0.55 3.26 -2.99
CA SER A 133 -0.75 3.43 -3.64
C SER A 133 -1.83 2.46 -3.15
N GLN A 134 -1.52 1.60 -2.18
CA GLN A 134 -2.48 0.62 -1.67
C GLN A 134 -3.68 1.33 -1.04
N GLY A 135 -4.89 0.97 -1.48
CA GLY A 135 -6.13 1.60 -1.05
C GLY A 135 -6.52 2.83 -1.88
N SER A 136 -5.58 3.45 -2.61
CA SER A 136 -5.87 4.55 -3.53
C SER A 136 -6.22 4.05 -4.93
N GLU A 137 -6.98 4.81 -5.69
CA GLU A 137 -7.27 4.53 -7.08
C GLU A 137 -7.23 5.81 -7.91
N PHE A 138 -6.74 5.73 -9.13
CA PHE A 138 -6.52 6.87 -10.01
C PHE A 138 -7.22 6.66 -11.35
N SER A 139 -7.64 7.74 -11.99
CA SER A 139 -8.28 7.67 -13.32
C SER A 139 -7.36 6.99 -14.34
N THR A 140 -6.12 7.50 -14.47
CA THR A 140 -5.11 6.96 -15.36
C THR A 140 -3.83 6.64 -14.61
N VAL A 141 -3.32 5.42 -14.78
CA VAL A 141 -2.07 4.97 -14.15
C VAL A 141 -1.01 4.68 -15.21
N VAL A 142 0.21 5.16 -14.98
CA VAL A 142 1.39 4.85 -15.80
C VAL A 142 2.35 4.01 -14.98
N VAL A 143 2.74 2.85 -15.50
CA VAL A 143 3.68 1.93 -14.82
C VAL A 143 4.92 1.72 -15.69
N PRO A 144 6.09 2.24 -15.27
CA PRO A 144 7.36 1.96 -15.92
C PRO A 144 7.79 0.50 -15.71
N MET A 145 7.92 -0.26 -16.80
CA MET A 145 8.35 -1.67 -16.82
C MET A 145 9.78 -1.78 -17.38
N VAL A 146 10.79 -1.65 -16.52
CA VAL A 146 12.21 -1.74 -16.91
C VAL A 146 12.90 -2.93 -16.27
N SER A 147 13.86 -3.54 -16.96
CA SER A 147 14.57 -4.71 -16.43
C SER A 147 15.44 -4.40 -15.20
N SER A 148 15.79 -3.14 -14.97
CA SER A 148 16.44 -2.70 -13.72
C SER A 148 15.56 -2.95 -12.48
N TYR A 149 14.25 -3.16 -12.65
CA TYR A 149 13.33 -3.49 -11.56
C TYR A 149 13.15 -4.99 -11.34
N SER A 150 13.83 -5.84 -12.11
CA SER A 150 13.70 -7.31 -12.11
C SER A 150 13.58 -7.94 -10.72
N ARG A 151 14.32 -7.45 -9.71
CA ARG A 151 14.24 -7.97 -8.34
C ARG A 151 12.85 -7.79 -7.71
N MET A 152 12.20 -6.65 -7.97
CA MET A 152 10.88 -6.30 -7.43
C MET A 152 9.72 -6.66 -8.36
N LEU A 153 9.98 -6.93 -9.64
CA LEU A 153 8.93 -7.30 -10.60
C LEU A 153 8.39 -8.70 -10.32
N GLU A 154 7.31 -8.75 -9.54
CA GLU A 154 6.55 -9.95 -9.17
C GLU A 154 5.09 -9.82 -9.63
N ARG A 155 4.42 -10.97 -9.81
CA ARG A 155 3.04 -11.02 -10.32
C ARG A 155 2.08 -10.24 -9.44
N ASN A 156 2.20 -10.35 -8.12
CA ASN A 156 1.37 -9.61 -7.16
C ASN A 156 1.57 -8.09 -7.27
N LEU A 157 2.81 -7.62 -7.42
CA LEU A 157 3.12 -6.20 -7.49
C LEU A 157 2.58 -5.59 -8.78
N LEU A 158 2.71 -6.30 -9.89
CA LEU A 158 2.11 -5.90 -11.16
C LEU A 158 0.58 -5.89 -11.06
N TYR A 159 -0.03 -6.93 -10.48
CA TYR A 159 -1.47 -6.98 -10.24
C TYR A 159 -1.97 -5.80 -9.40
N THR A 160 -1.26 -5.46 -8.31
CA THR A 160 -1.59 -4.28 -7.50
C THR A 160 -1.52 -3.00 -8.35
N ALA A 161 -0.47 -2.80 -9.14
CA ALA A 161 -0.34 -1.61 -9.98
C ALA A 161 -1.46 -1.50 -11.04
N ILE A 162 -1.85 -2.62 -11.65
CA ILE A 162 -2.96 -2.69 -12.62
C ILE A 162 -4.28 -2.28 -11.96
N THR A 163 -4.58 -2.86 -10.79
CA THR A 163 -5.85 -2.59 -10.07
C THR A 163 -5.95 -1.18 -9.49
N ARG A 164 -4.90 -0.36 -9.52
CA ARG A 164 -5.00 1.05 -9.13
C ARG A 164 -5.65 1.92 -10.22
N ALA A 165 -5.77 1.44 -11.46
CA ALA A 165 -6.33 2.19 -12.57
C ALA A 165 -7.85 2.02 -12.67
N LYS A 166 -8.60 3.13 -12.61
CA LYS A 166 -10.07 3.14 -12.78
C LYS A 166 -10.50 3.11 -14.24
N GLN A 167 -9.82 3.88 -15.09
CA GLN A 167 -10.25 4.08 -16.49
C GLN A 167 -9.20 3.63 -17.49
N SER A 168 -7.93 3.96 -17.25
CA SER A 168 -6.85 3.66 -18.20
C SER A 168 -5.55 3.28 -17.52
N LEU A 169 -4.87 2.31 -18.11
CA LEU A 169 -3.56 1.83 -17.68
C LEU A 169 -2.58 1.94 -18.85
N ILE A 170 -1.41 2.50 -18.60
CA ILE A 170 -0.33 2.62 -19.57
C ILE A 170 0.92 1.94 -19.01
N LEU A 171 1.27 0.77 -19.55
CA LEU A 171 2.52 0.08 -19.24
C LEU A 171 3.60 0.53 -20.23
N ILE A 172 4.72 1.06 -19.74
CA ILE A 172 5.78 1.61 -20.60
C ILE A 172 7.12 1.00 -20.28
N GLY A 173 7.76 0.39 -21.27
CA GLY A 173 9.13 -0.08 -21.16
C GLY A 173 9.38 -1.33 -21.97
N GLU A 174 10.04 -2.31 -21.36
CA GLU A 174 10.55 -3.50 -22.03
C GLU A 174 9.56 -4.66 -21.91
N GLN A 175 9.18 -5.29 -23.03
CA GLN A 175 8.28 -6.43 -23.05
C GLN A 175 8.78 -7.60 -22.17
N ARG A 176 10.10 -7.82 -22.13
CA ARG A 176 10.71 -8.83 -21.26
C ARG A 176 10.47 -8.58 -19.77
N ALA A 177 10.44 -7.31 -19.34
CA ALA A 177 10.21 -6.95 -17.95
C ALA A 177 8.76 -7.27 -17.55
N PHE A 178 7.81 -7.03 -18.45
CA PHE A 178 6.42 -7.47 -18.28
C PHE A 178 6.30 -8.99 -18.22
N ALA A 179 6.87 -9.71 -19.19
CA ALA A 179 6.84 -11.18 -19.20
C ALA A 179 7.44 -11.79 -17.93
N GLN A 180 8.58 -11.24 -17.46
CA GLN A 180 9.20 -11.63 -16.20
C GLN A 180 8.27 -11.39 -15.00
N ALA A 181 7.64 -10.22 -14.92
CA ALA A 181 6.73 -9.88 -13.83
C ALA A 181 5.53 -10.85 -13.77
N VAL A 182 4.98 -11.23 -14.92
CA VAL A 182 3.85 -12.17 -15.00
C VAL A 182 4.27 -13.59 -14.62
N GLN A 183 5.48 -14.02 -14.99
CA GLN A 183 5.97 -15.37 -14.69
C GLN A 183 6.47 -15.52 -13.26
N LYS A 184 7.02 -14.46 -12.66
CA LYS A 184 7.61 -14.51 -11.32
C LYS A 184 6.53 -14.50 -10.24
N GLU A 185 6.33 -15.66 -9.62
CA GLU A 185 5.50 -15.80 -8.43
C GLU A 185 6.19 -15.18 -7.21
N SER A 186 5.38 -14.60 -6.34
CA SER A 186 5.87 -13.99 -5.10
C SER A 186 6.39 -15.06 -4.16
N ALA A 187 7.37 -14.68 -3.33
CA ALA A 187 7.90 -15.59 -2.34
C ALA A 187 6.79 -16.04 -1.38
N ASN A 188 6.62 -17.37 -1.23
CA ASN A 188 5.72 -17.90 -0.22
C ASN A 188 6.17 -17.47 1.17
N ARG A 189 5.28 -16.79 1.88
CA ARG A 189 5.51 -16.37 3.25
C ARG A 189 5.53 -17.62 4.14
N LYS A 190 6.62 -17.81 4.88
CA LYS A 190 6.68 -18.84 5.92
C LYS A 190 5.71 -18.44 7.05
N THR A 191 4.63 -19.18 7.21
CA THR A 191 3.58 -18.97 8.21
C THR A 191 3.02 -20.33 8.62
N TYR A 192 2.60 -20.48 9.87
CA TYR A 192 1.96 -21.69 10.39
C TYR A 192 0.43 -21.54 10.55
N LEU A 193 -0.13 -20.48 9.97
CA LEU A 193 -1.53 -20.11 10.21
C LEU A 193 -2.50 -21.19 9.69
N ILE A 194 -2.21 -21.73 8.50
CA ILE A 194 -3.03 -22.80 7.90
C ILE A 194 -2.94 -24.06 8.76
N GLU A 195 -1.74 -24.41 9.20
CA GLU A 195 -1.45 -25.56 10.05
C GLU A 195 -2.22 -25.46 11.37
N ARG A 196 -2.22 -24.27 12.01
CA ARG A 196 -2.98 -24.00 13.24
C ARG A 196 -4.49 -24.16 13.06
N PHE A 197 -5.05 -23.75 11.93
CA PHE A 197 -6.48 -23.91 11.65
C PHE A 197 -6.86 -25.30 11.13
N SER A 198 -5.91 -26.04 10.54
CA SER A 198 -6.16 -27.35 9.94
C SER A 198 -6.26 -28.50 10.96
N GLY A 199 -6.13 -28.22 12.26
CA GLY A 199 -6.19 -29.24 13.32
C GLY A 199 -5.05 -30.27 13.27
N LYS A 200 -4.18 -30.22 12.25
CA LYS A 200 -2.94 -30.97 12.15
C LYS A 200 -1.90 -30.32 13.05
N SER A 201 -2.20 -30.28 14.34
CA SER A 201 -1.16 -30.30 15.35
C SER A 201 -0.52 -31.68 15.26
N GLU A 202 0.32 -31.90 14.25
CA GLU A 202 1.33 -32.94 14.39
C GLU A 202 2.12 -32.54 15.62
N VAL A 203 1.84 -33.27 16.70
CA VAL A 203 2.74 -33.42 17.82
C VAL A 203 4.12 -33.63 17.20
N LEU A 204 4.97 -32.60 17.24
CA LEU A 204 6.40 -32.78 17.04
C LEU A 204 6.88 -33.63 18.22
N ASP A 205 6.64 -34.94 18.12
CA ASP A 205 7.10 -35.92 19.09
C ASP A 205 8.61 -36.09 18.86
N LYS A 206 9.36 -35.63 19.87
CA LYS A 206 10.72 -36.06 20.25
C LYS A 206 11.84 -35.81 19.23
N GLN A 207 12.36 -34.59 19.25
CA GLN A 207 13.82 -34.42 19.27
C GLN A 207 14.27 -34.38 20.74
N PRO A 208 15.25 -35.19 21.16
CA PRO A 208 15.75 -35.13 22.54
C PRO A 208 16.37 -33.74 22.76
N LYS A 209 15.83 -32.99 23.72
CA LYS A 209 16.44 -31.74 24.20
C LYS A 209 17.88 -32.05 24.66
N PRO A 210 18.89 -31.26 24.28
CA PRO A 210 20.19 -31.32 24.94
C PRO A 210 19.96 -31.08 26.44
N GLN A 211 20.50 -31.96 27.28
CA GLN A 211 20.47 -31.81 28.72
C GLN A 211 21.19 -30.50 29.09
N MET A 212 20.44 -29.50 29.57
CA MET A 212 21.01 -28.40 30.35
C MET A 212 21.04 -28.86 31.80
N GLU A 213 22.25 -28.99 32.36
CA GLU A 213 22.46 -29.13 33.80
C GLU A 213 21.84 -27.92 34.50
N LEU A 214 20.89 -28.17 35.40
CA LEU A 214 20.34 -27.16 36.29
C LEU A 214 21.40 -26.82 37.35
N VAL A 215 21.89 -25.58 37.33
CA VAL A 215 22.38 -24.92 38.53
C VAL A 215 21.16 -24.46 39.31
N THR A 216 21.03 -25.00 40.53
CA THR A 216 19.95 -24.79 41.50
C THR A 216 19.82 -23.33 41.94
N ALA A 217 18.58 -22.83 42.00
CA ALA A 217 18.18 -21.75 42.90
C ALA A 217 16.71 -21.94 43.33
N GLU A 218 16.44 -21.66 44.60
CA GLU A 218 15.36 -22.21 45.42
C GLU A 218 13.98 -21.51 45.30
N LYS A 219 12.93 -22.32 45.50
CA LYS A 219 11.58 -22.10 46.12
C LYS A 219 10.90 -20.71 46.09
N LYS A 220 9.63 -20.68 45.64
CA LYS A 220 8.41 -20.77 46.48
C LYS A 220 7.09 -20.68 45.65
N GLU A 221 6.16 -21.59 45.96
CA GLU A 221 4.67 -21.50 46.10
C GLU A 221 3.86 -20.61 45.12
N SER A 222 2.62 -20.85 44.70
CA SER A 222 1.57 -21.89 44.79
C SER A 222 0.32 -21.22 44.16
N SER A 223 -0.42 -21.86 43.25
CA SER A 223 -1.91 -21.81 43.20
C SER A 223 -2.49 -22.38 41.89
N THR A 224 -3.10 -23.56 42.03
CA THR A 224 -4.42 -24.02 41.52
C THR A 224 -4.87 -23.73 40.08
N VAL A 225 -5.19 -24.85 39.43
CA VAL A 225 -5.90 -25.10 38.17
C VAL A 225 -7.41 -24.87 38.34
N GLU A 226 -8.09 -24.36 37.31
CA GLU A 226 -9.47 -24.73 36.99
C GLU A 226 -9.65 -24.75 35.47
N GLU A 227 -9.79 -25.97 34.92
CA GLU A 227 -10.32 -26.25 33.58
C GLU A 227 -11.84 -26.27 33.66
N ILE A 228 -12.52 -25.55 32.77
CA ILE A 228 -13.96 -25.71 32.54
C ILE A 228 -14.09 -26.43 31.19
N SER A 229 -14.36 -27.74 31.25
CA SER A 229 -14.85 -28.53 30.12
C SER A 229 -16.36 -28.40 30.04
N LEU A 230 -16.90 -28.11 28.86
CA LEU A 230 -18.34 -28.12 28.61
C LEU A 230 -18.60 -28.29 27.11
N PHE A 231 -18.30 -29.49 26.60
CA PHE A 231 -18.97 -30.01 25.41
C PHE A 231 -19.27 -31.49 25.67
N SER A 232 -20.56 -31.79 25.82
CA SER A 232 -21.09 -33.14 25.68
C SER A 232 -21.27 -33.43 24.19
N GLU A 233 -20.59 -34.46 23.71
CA GLU A 233 -20.88 -35.08 22.42
C GLU A 233 -22.21 -35.82 22.52
N GLU A 234 -23.19 -35.46 21.72
CA GLU A 234 -24.26 -36.36 21.25
C GLU A 234 -25.06 -35.64 20.15
N ASP A 235 -24.82 -36.05 18.90
CA ASP A 235 -25.84 -36.51 17.95
C ASP A 235 -25.41 -36.25 16.49
N ILE A 236 -24.75 -37.27 15.93
CA ILE A 236 -24.65 -37.48 14.50
C ILE A 236 -25.95 -38.18 14.08
N SER A 237 -26.83 -37.50 13.35
CA SER A 237 -27.80 -38.20 12.49
C SER A 237 -28.05 -37.44 11.19
N GLU A 238 -27.76 -38.18 10.11
CA GLU A 238 -28.29 -38.13 8.75
C GLU A 238 -29.09 -36.88 8.33
N ASN A 239 -28.39 -35.94 7.70
CA ASN A 239 -28.94 -35.21 6.57
C ASN A 239 -27.81 -34.95 5.58
N LEU A 240 -28.03 -35.28 4.30
CA LEU A 240 -27.13 -34.86 3.22
C LEU A 240 -27.09 -33.33 3.20
N VAL A 241 -26.11 -32.75 3.90
CA VAL A 241 -25.80 -31.34 3.83
C VAL A 241 -25.33 -31.05 2.40
N LYS A 242 -26.14 -30.31 1.63
CA LYS A 242 -25.66 -29.67 0.41
C LYS A 242 -24.45 -28.83 0.80
N GLU A 243 -23.27 -29.25 0.36
CA GLU A 243 -22.01 -28.56 0.66
C GLU A 243 -22.14 -27.07 0.32
N PRO A 244 -21.91 -26.14 1.27
CA PRO A 244 -22.12 -24.71 1.10
C PRO A 244 -20.97 -24.03 0.34
N PHE A 245 -20.27 -24.78 -0.52
CA PHE A 245 -19.04 -24.30 -1.17
C PHE A 245 -19.28 -24.11 -2.66
N LEU A 246 -18.86 -22.94 -3.17
CA LEU A 246 -18.94 -22.61 -4.58
C LEU A 246 -17.95 -23.49 -5.36
N THR A 247 -18.47 -24.49 -6.09
CA THR A 247 -17.65 -25.37 -6.93
C THR A 247 -17.40 -24.73 -8.30
N THR A 248 -16.32 -25.15 -8.97
CA THR A 248 -15.98 -24.69 -10.33
C THR A 248 -17.08 -24.97 -11.36
N ALA A 249 -17.88 -26.01 -11.14
CA ALA A 249 -19.05 -26.32 -11.96
C ALA A 249 -20.18 -25.29 -11.80
N LEU A 250 -20.44 -24.80 -10.58
CA LEU A 250 -21.45 -23.78 -10.28
C LEU A 250 -21.07 -22.40 -10.83
N ILE A 251 -19.77 -22.06 -10.81
CA ILE A 251 -19.26 -20.83 -11.42
C ILE A 251 -19.48 -20.85 -12.94
N ALA A 252 -19.27 -22.01 -13.57
CA ALA A 252 -19.45 -22.16 -15.00
C ALA A 252 -20.92 -22.16 -15.45
N SER A 253 -21.85 -22.63 -14.61
CA SER A 253 -23.29 -22.60 -14.90
C SER A 253 -23.92 -21.23 -14.67
N GLY A 254 -23.30 -20.37 -13.85
CA GLY A 254 -23.86 -19.08 -13.46
C GLY A 254 -25.08 -19.18 -12.53
N ASP A 255 -25.39 -20.38 -12.05
CA ASP A 255 -26.52 -20.70 -11.20
C ASP A 255 -26.04 -20.87 -9.76
N PHE A 256 -25.62 -19.76 -9.15
CA PHE A 256 -25.19 -19.73 -7.76
C PHE A 256 -25.76 -18.51 -7.03
N ASP A 257 -26.11 -18.70 -5.77
CA ASP A 257 -26.55 -17.62 -4.90
C ASP A 257 -25.34 -16.72 -4.56
N PRO A 258 -25.38 -15.40 -4.86
CA PRO A 258 -24.30 -14.48 -4.49
C PRO A 258 -24.08 -14.38 -2.96
N LEU A 259 -25.00 -14.88 -2.14
CA LEU A 259 -24.90 -14.93 -0.68
C LEU A 259 -24.46 -16.29 -0.13
N ILE A 260 -23.99 -17.20 -0.99
CA ILE A 260 -23.53 -18.53 -0.56
C ILE A 260 -22.43 -18.42 0.51
N GLY A 261 -22.65 -19.08 1.65
CA GLY A 261 -21.73 -19.06 2.79
C GLY A 261 -21.95 -17.92 3.79
N LEU A 262 -22.94 -17.05 3.60
CA LEU A 262 -23.39 -16.08 4.60
C LEU A 262 -24.69 -16.57 5.26
N THR A 263 -24.71 -16.60 6.59
CA THR A 263 -25.90 -16.94 7.38
C THR A 263 -26.66 -15.67 7.80
N GLU A 264 -27.94 -15.80 8.15
CA GLU A 264 -28.71 -14.65 8.69
C GLU A 264 -28.10 -14.09 9.99
N GLU A 265 -27.35 -14.90 10.74
CA GLU A 265 -26.61 -14.48 11.92
C GLU A 265 -25.44 -13.55 11.57
N ASP A 266 -24.77 -13.77 10.44
CA ASP A 266 -23.69 -12.90 9.96
C ASP A 266 -24.21 -11.49 9.64
N PHE A 267 -25.46 -11.35 9.20
CA PHE A 267 -26.08 -10.05 8.95
C PHE A 267 -26.46 -9.29 10.22
N LEU A 268 -26.68 -9.99 11.34
CA LEU A 268 -26.99 -9.37 12.63
C LEU A 268 -25.75 -8.71 13.26
N ILE A 269 -24.54 -9.10 12.87
CA ILE A 269 -23.28 -8.45 13.30
C ILE A 269 -23.15 -7.02 12.73
N PHE A 270 -23.86 -6.71 11.63
CA PHE A 270 -23.80 -5.42 10.95
C PHE A 270 -24.96 -4.46 11.26
N LYS A 271 -25.84 -4.80 12.22
CA LYS A 271 -26.91 -3.92 12.75
C LYS A 271 -26.57 -3.41 14.14
#